data_AF-A0A2D9RI41-F1
#
_entry.id   AF-A0A2D9RI41-F1
#
_cell.length_a   1.000
_cell.length_b   1.000
_cell.length_c   1.000
_cell.angle_alpha   90.00
_cell.angle_beta   90.00
_cell.angle_gamma   90.00
#
_symmetry.space_group_name_H-M   'P 1'
#
loop_
_entity.id
_entity.type
_entity.pdbx_description
1 polymer ?
#
loop_
_entity_poly.entity_id
_entity_poly.type
_entity_poly.pdbx_seq_one_letter_code
_entity_poly.pdbx_strand_id
1 'polypeptide(L)'
;MHETARPSLKDARPFQRQSVLDRKTIRIGARVIDILGLCFLTLFAMSGLSGSFLDVPLGVAIPYLVLPIVTVWGMWSAGAYRFAFTERILDHLAKVLLGGGLSIAAIYGVSLIFDLGGSQLYLAGSLLVGGVTLTAAHAHHVSWMKHLIRNGSLSENV
;
A
#
# COMPACT_ATOMS: atom_id res chain seq x y z
N MET A 1 25.46 39.82 -43.09
CA MET A 1 24.37 38.86 -42.82
C MET A 1 24.99 37.65 -42.13
N HIS A 2 24.99 37.61 -40.80
CA HIS A 2 25.62 36.54 -40.01
C HIS A 2 24.65 35.38 -39.80
N GLU A 3 24.84 34.29 -40.55
CA GLU A 3 24.04 33.07 -40.48
C GLU A 3 24.62 32.01 -39.51
N THR A 4 25.62 32.40 -38.72
CA THR A 4 26.44 31.49 -37.89
C THR A 4 25.95 31.34 -36.44
N ALA A 5 24.78 31.87 -36.09
CA ALA A 5 24.23 31.83 -34.73
C ALA A 5 22.91 31.05 -34.64
N ARG A 6 22.69 30.05 -35.51
CA ARG A 6 21.55 29.13 -35.34
C ARG A 6 21.95 28.05 -34.32
N PRO A 7 21.21 27.89 -33.20
CA PRO A 7 21.45 26.82 -32.24
C PRO A 7 21.46 25.48 -32.97
N SER A 8 22.48 24.67 -32.74
CA SER A 8 22.56 23.36 -33.38
C SER A 8 21.51 22.44 -32.75
N LEU A 9 21.00 21.45 -33.48
CA LEU A 9 20.12 20.41 -32.92
C LEU A 9 20.75 19.64 -31.74
N LYS A 10 22.07 19.78 -31.54
CA LYS A 10 22.80 19.23 -30.37
C LYS A 10 22.59 20.06 -29.09
N ASP A 11 22.22 21.34 -29.23
CA ASP A 11 21.84 22.24 -28.14
C ASP A 11 20.37 22.06 -27.74
N ALA A 12 19.57 21.50 -28.66
CA ALA A 12 18.19 21.09 -28.44
C ALA A 12 18.06 19.68 -27.85
N ARG A 13 19.11 19.15 -27.17
CA ARG A 13 18.91 17.94 -26.37
C ARG A 13 17.91 18.32 -25.27
N PRO A 14 16.66 17.81 -25.28
CA PRO A 14 15.80 18.01 -24.14
C PRO A 14 16.56 17.44 -22.96
N PHE A 15 16.72 18.24 -21.90
CA PHE A 15 17.32 17.81 -20.65
C PHE A 15 16.79 16.40 -20.33
N GLN A 16 17.59 15.37 -20.58
CA GLN A 16 17.36 14.05 -20.04
C GLN A 16 17.60 14.20 -18.55
N ARG A 17 16.59 14.74 -17.84
CA ARG A 17 16.55 14.70 -16.39
C ARG A 17 16.57 13.22 -16.05
N GLN A 18 17.74 12.74 -15.65
CA GLN A 18 17.87 11.41 -15.08
C GLN A 18 16.90 11.34 -13.91
N SER A 19 15.90 10.46 -14.00
CA SER A 19 14.91 10.36 -12.94
C SER A 19 15.62 9.98 -11.64
N VAL A 20 15.38 10.75 -10.59
CA VAL A 20 16.05 10.56 -9.31
C VAL A 20 15.53 9.30 -8.60
N LEU A 21 14.33 8.83 -8.95
CA LEU A 21 13.68 7.67 -8.33
C LEU A 21 13.29 6.59 -9.34
N ASP A 22 13.68 5.35 -9.05
CA ASP A 22 13.21 4.16 -9.75
C ASP A 22 11.80 3.75 -9.25
N ARG A 23 10.95 3.28 -10.16
CA ARG A 23 9.65 2.68 -9.83
C ARG A 23 9.79 1.51 -8.86
N LYS A 24 10.86 0.72 -8.97
CA LYS A 24 11.12 -0.38 -8.02
C LYS A 24 11.18 0.14 -6.59
N THR A 25 11.82 1.29 -6.36
CA THR A 25 11.91 1.94 -5.06
C THR A 25 10.55 2.36 -4.54
N ILE A 26 9.69 2.94 -5.39
CA ILE A 26 8.31 3.30 -4.99
C ILE A 26 7.52 2.06 -4.57
N ARG A 27 7.60 0.98 -5.36
CA ARG A 27 6.87 -0.26 -5.08
C ARG A 27 7.30 -0.92 -3.78
N ILE A 28 8.60 -0.86 -3.46
CA ILE A 28 9.14 -1.36 -2.20
C ILE A 28 8.72 -0.43 -1.06
N GLY A 29 8.85 0.89 -1.24
CA GLY A 29 8.47 1.89 -0.24
C GLY A 29 7.01 1.78 0.17
N ALA A 30 6.09 1.68 -0.79
CA ALA A 30 4.66 1.50 -0.50
C ALA A 30 4.40 0.22 0.32
N ARG A 31 5.00 -0.91 -0.06
CA ARG A 31 4.87 -2.16 0.70
C ARG A 31 5.39 -2.04 2.13
N VAL A 32 6.55 -1.39 2.31
CA VAL A 32 7.12 -1.19 3.64
C VAL A 32 6.21 -0.32 4.50
N ILE A 33 5.65 0.76 3.94
CA ILE A 33 4.70 1.64 4.63
C ILE A 33 3.46 0.84 5.04
N ASP A 34 2.88 0.05 4.14
CA ASP A 34 1.68 -0.73 4.44
C ASP A 34 1.94 -1.83 5.49
N ILE A 35 3.08 -2.53 5.41
CA ILE A 35 3.49 -3.51 6.42
C ILE A 35 3.63 -2.85 7.79
N LEU A 36 4.37 -1.73 7.87
CA LEU A 36 4.59 -1.01 9.12
C LEU A 36 3.29 -0.44 9.69
N GLY A 37 2.43 0.12 8.84
CA GLY A 37 1.13 0.65 9.22
C GLY A 37 0.20 -0.44 9.77
N LEU A 38 0.15 -1.60 9.12
CA LEU A 38 -0.61 -2.74 9.61
C LEU A 38 -0.03 -3.33 10.89
N CYS A 39 1.30 -3.45 11.02
CA CYS A 39 1.93 -3.89 12.26
C CYS A 39 1.65 -2.92 13.42
N PHE A 40 1.69 -1.61 13.16
CA PHE A 40 1.34 -0.62 14.18
C PHE A 40 -0.14 -0.73 14.57
N LEU A 41 -1.04 -0.88 13.60
CA LEU A 41 -2.47 -1.08 13.84
C LEU A 41 -2.73 -2.35 14.66
N THR A 42 -2.05 -3.45 14.37
CA THR A 42 -2.28 -4.71 15.09
C THR A 42 -1.76 -4.64 16.52
N LEU A 43 -0.60 -4.02 16.74
CA LEU A 43 -0.11 -3.72 18.09
C LEU A 43 -1.06 -2.80 18.86
N PHE A 44 -1.56 -1.75 18.21
CA PHE A 44 -2.53 -0.83 18.81
C PHE A 44 -3.85 -1.53 19.16
N ALA A 45 -4.41 -2.32 18.25
CA ALA A 45 -5.63 -3.10 18.50
C ALA A 45 -5.43 -4.11 19.65
N MET A 46 -4.30 -4.81 19.66
CA MET A 46 -4.00 -5.73 20.77
C MET A 46 -3.80 -5.02 22.10
N SER A 47 -3.32 -3.77 22.12
CA SER A 47 -3.20 -2.97 23.35
C SER A 47 -4.54 -2.57 23.96
N GLY A 48 -5.62 -2.60 23.17
CA GLY A 48 -6.99 -2.36 23.65
C GLY A 48 -7.67 -3.61 24.21
N LEU A 49 -7.04 -4.79 24.13
CA LEU A 49 -7.53 -6.01 24.77
C LEU A 49 -7.28 -5.95 26.28
N SER A 50 -8.14 -6.58 27.07
CA SER A 50 -7.98 -6.60 28.53
C SER A 50 -6.75 -7.42 28.95
N GLY A 51 -5.80 -6.80 29.63
CA GLY A 51 -4.62 -7.47 30.21
C GLY A 51 -3.30 -6.98 29.64
N SER A 52 -2.20 -7.64 30.02
CA SER A 52 -0.88 -7.39 29.43
C SER A 52 -0.85 -7.94 28.00
N PHE A 53 -0.14 -7.25 27.10
CA PHE A 53 0.09 -7.72 25.73
C PHE A 53 0.69 -9.14 25.68
N LEU A 54 1.55 -9.48 26.66
CA LEU A 54 2.21 -10.78 26.75
C LEU A 54 1.29 -11.89 27.28
N ASP A 55 0.15 -11.55 27.87
CA ASP A 55 -0.79 -12.50 28.47
C ASP A 55 -1.98 -12.81 27.53
N VAL A 56 -2.01 -12.21 26.33
CA VAL A 56 -3.08 -12.43 25.36
C VAL A 56 -3.04 -13.88 24.87
N PRO A 57 -4.14 -14.65 24.99
CA PRO A 57 -4.21 -16.00 24.48
C PRO A 57 -3.89 -16.06 22.98
N LEU A 58 -3.13 -17.06 22.55
CA LEU A 58 -2.70 -17.18 21.16
C LEU A 58 -3.88 -17.19 20.17
N GLY A 59 -4.99 -17.85 20.51
CA GLY A 59 -6.21 -17.85 19.69
C GLY A 59 -6.83 -16.46 19.50
N VAL A 60 -6.65 -15.56 20.47
CA VAL A 60 -7.05 -14.15 20.35
C VAL A 60 -6.05 -13.37 19.49
N ALA A 61 -4.74 -13.62 19.67
CA ALA A 61 -3.71 -12.87 18.96
C ALA A 61 -3.59 -13.22 17.46
N ILE A 62 -3.85 -14.47 17.07
CA ILE A 62 -3.60 -14.97 15.70
C ILE A 62 -4.18 -14.06 14.60
N PRO A 63 -5.47 -13.66 14.62
CA PRO A 63 -6.05 -12.84 13.56
C PRO A 63 -5.34 -11.49 13.39
N TYR A 64 -4.87 -10.89 14.49
CA TYR A 64 -4.10 -9.63 14.47
C TYR A 64 -2.69 -9.86 13.92
N LEU A 65 -2.02 -10.95 14.32
CA LEU A 65 -0.66 -11.24 13.86
C LEU A 65 -0.58 -11.57 12.36
N VAL A 66 -1.59 -12.26 11.82
CA VAL A 66 -1.61 -12.62 10.39
C VAL A 66 -2.05 -11.48 9.49
N LEU A 67 -2.71 -10.45 10.03
CA LEU A 67 -3.27 -9.33 9.27
C LEU A 67 -2.25 -8.65 8.33
N PRO A 68 -1.04 -8.25 8.77
CA PRO A 68 -0.08 -7.59 7.89
C PRO A 68 0.36 -8.50 6.74
N ILE A 69 0.58 -9.78 7.04
CA ILE A 69 1.12 -10.76 6.10
C ILE A 69 0.09 -11.07 5.01
N VAL A 70 -1.11 -11.48 5.42
CA VAL A 70 -2.16 -11.94 4.50
C VAL A 70 -2.67 -10.78 3.66
N THR A 71 -2.89 -9.61 4.26
CA THR A 71 -3.43 -8.46 3.52
C THR A 71 -2.44 -7.88 2.52
N VAL A 72 -1.15 -7.76 2.88
CA VAL A 72 -0.12 -7.31 1.94
C VAL A 72 0.07 -8.34 0.81
N TRP A 73 0.04 -9.63 1.14
CA TRP A 73 0.10 -10.69 0.14
C TRP A 73 -1.10 -10.66 -0.82
N GLY A 74 -2.31 -10.47 -0.32
CA GLY A 74 -3.51 -10.36 -1.15
C GLY A 74 -3.48 -9.13 -2.07
N MET A 75 -3.09 -7.96 -1.55
CA MET A 75 -2.90 -6.76 -2.36
C MET A 75 -1.81 -6.94 -3.42
N TRP A 76 -0.71 -7.61 -3.07
CA TRP A 76 0.35 -7.92 -4.03
C TRP A 76 -0.13 -8.85 -5.15
N SER A 77 -0.89 -9.88 -4.79
CA SER A 77 -1.48 -10.85 -5.72
C SER A 77 -2.49 -10.18 -6.65
N ALA A 78 -3.26 -9.21 -6.15
CA ALA A 78 -4.16 -8.37 -6.95
C ALA A 78 -3.43 -7.32 -7.81
N GLY A 79 -2.11 -7.19 -7.68
CA GLY A 79 -1.30 -6.25 -8.45
C GLY A 79 -1.37 -4.80 -7.96
N ALA A 80 -1.86 -4.55 -6.74
CA ALA A 80 -1.98 -3.21 -6.16
C ALA A 80 -0.63 -2.49 -5.96
N TYR A 81 0.49 -3.23 -5.94
CA TYR A 81 1.84 -2.65 -5.88
C TYR A 81 2.51 -2.50 -7.25
N ARG A 82 1.79 -2.68 -8.37
CA ARG A 82 2.37 -2.48 -9.71
C ARG A 82 2.44 -1.00 -10.07
N PHE A 83 1.45 -0.22 -9.65
CA PHE A 83 1.32 1.21 -9.92
C PHE A 83 1.54 1.54 -11.40
N ALA A 84 0.64 1.10 -12.28
CA ALA A 84 0.78 1.34 -13.71
C ALA A 84 0.50 2.81 -14.06
N PHE A 85 1.24 3.36 -15.01
CA PHE A 85 1.19 4.79 -15.35
C PHE A 85 -0.17 5.21 -15.92
N THR A 86 -0.71 4.39 -16.82
CA THR A 86 -1.98 4.63 -17.51
C THR A 86 -3.19 4.17 -16.69
N GLU A 87 -2.96 3.68 -15.47
CA GLU A 87 -4.00 3.15 -14.62
C GLU A 87 -4.89 4.26 -14.06
N ARG A 88 -6.21 4.06 -14.17
CA ARG A 88 -7.18 4.97 -13.55
C ARG A 88 -7.15 4.75 -12.04
N ILE A 89 -7.38 5.83 -11.29
CA ILE A 89 -7.35 5.78 -9.81
C ILE A 89 -8.35 4.75 -9.28
N LEU A 90 -9.56 4.71 -9.86
CA LEU A 90 -10.59 3.76 -9.46
C LEU A 90 -10.19 2.31 -9.73
N ASP A 91 -9.51 2.03 -10.85
CA ASP A 91 -9.03 0.68 -11.17
C ASP A 91 -7.98 0.22 -10.15
N HIS A 92 -7.08 1.13 -9.76
CA HIS A 92 -6.08 0.87 -8.72
C HIS A 92 -6.75 0.60 -7.37
N LEU A 93 -7.68 1.46 -6.96
CA LEU A 93 -8.41 1.27 -5.70
C LEU A 93 -9.26 0.00 -5.71
N ALA A 94 -9.81 -0.40 -6.85
CA ALA A 94 -10.50 -1.68 -6.98
C ALA A 94 -9.57 -2.87 -6.72
N LYS A 95 -8.31 -2.83 -7.19
CA LYS A 95 -7.31 -3.87 -6.86
C LYS A 95 -6.98 -3.91 -5.37
N VAL A 96 -6.88 -2.74 -4.73
CA VAL A 96 -6.65 -2.63 -3.28
C VAL A 96 -7.83 -3.22 -2.50
N LEU A 97 -9.06 -2.86 -2.88
CA LEU A 97 -10.28 -3.38 -2.25
C LEU A 97 -10.45 -4.88 -2.50
N LEU A 98 -10.17 -5.38 -3.71
CA LEU A 98 -10.24 -6.81 -3.99
C LEU A 98 -9.15 -7.58 -3.24
N GLY A 99 -7.88 -7.19 -3.37
CA GLY A 99 -6.78 -7.91 -2.72
C GLY A 99 -6.81 -7.78 -1.19
N GLY A 100 -6.88 -6.55 -0.69
CA GLY A 100 -6.87 -6.26 0.74
C GLY A 100 -8.21 -6.58 1.42
N GLY A 101 -9.32 -6.20 0.80
CA GLY A 101 -10.66 -6.48 1.34
C GLY A 101 -10.98 -7.97 1.39
N LEU A 102 -10.66 -8.75 0.35
CA LEU A 102 -10.87 -10.21 0.39
C LEU A 102 -9.95 -10.89 1.43
N SER A 103 -8.73 -10.40 1.60
CA SER A 103 -7.81 -10.88 2.64
C SER A 103 -8.38 -10.63 4.04
N ILE A 104 -8.86 -9.41 4.29
CA ILE A 104 -9.49 -9.04 5.56
C ILE A 104 -10.76 -9.87 5.80
N ALA A 105 -11.61 -10.03 4.77
CA ALA A 105 -12.81 -10.84 4.85
C ALA A 105 -12.48 -12.32 5.14
N ALA A 106 -11.42 -12.85 4.54
CA ALA A 106 -10.95 -14.20 4.80
C ALA A 106 -10.45 -14.36 6.24
N ILE A 107 -9.66 -13.41 6.77
CA ILE A 107 -9.23 -13.43 8.18
C ILE A 107 -10.44 -13.45 9.11
N TYR A 108 -11.41 -12.57 8.87
CA TYR A 108 -12.62 -12.51 9.68
C TYR A 108 -13.45 -13.79 9.57
N GLY A 109 -13.65 -14.31 8.36
CA GLY A 109 -14.39 -15.56 8.13
C GLY A 109 -13.74 -16.77 8.81
N VAL A 110 -12.42 -16.91 8.71
CA VAL A 110 -11.67 -17.94 9.45
C VAL A 110 -11.82 -17.73 10.96
N SER A 111 -11.77 -16.48 11.43
CA SER A 111 -11.94 -16.19 12.85
C SER A 111 -13.32 -16.57 13.38
N LEU A 112 -14.38 -16.40 12.57
CA LEU A 112 -15.73 -16.86 12.91
C LEU A 112 -15.86 -18.38 12.96
N ILE A 113 -15.20 -19.09 12.03
CA ILE A 113 -15.29 -20.57 11.96
C ILE A 113 -14.56 -21.22 13.14
N PHE A 114 -13.42 -20.66 13.55
CA PHE A 114 -12.53 -21.23 14.57
C PHE A 114 -12.58 -20.50 15.92
N ASP A 115 -13.51 -19.56 16.09
CA ASP A 115 -13.65 -18.71 17.29
C ASP A 115 -12.34 -18.03 17.72
N LEU A 116 -11.66 -17.41 16.76
CA LEU A 116 -10.41 -16.67 16.98
C LEU A 116 -10.67 -15.18 17.19
N GLY A 117 -9.71 -14.48 17.81
CA GLY A 117 -9.75 -13.01 17.92
C GLY A 117 -10.50 -12.45 19.12
N GLY A 118 -11.10 -13.32 19.95
CA GLY A 118 -11.83 -12.93 21.16
C GLY A 118 -13.16 -12.26 20.81
N SER A 119 -13.32 -10.98 21.14
CA SER A 119 -14.53 -10.23 20.80
C SER A 119 -14.63 -10.04 19.29
N GLN A 120 -15.58 -10.73 18.64
CA GLN A 120 -15.77 -10.66 17.19
C GLN A 120 -16.11 -9.25 16.71
N LEU A 121 -16.87 -8.47 17.50
CA LEU A 121 -17.16 -7.07 17.18
C LEU A 121 -15.90 -6.21 17.22
N TYR A 122 -15.03 -6.42 18.21
CA TYR A 122 -13.77 -5.70 18.34
C TYR A 122 -12.79 -6.06 17.21
N LEU A 123 -12.70 -7.35 16.88
CA LEU A 123 -11.93 -7.83 15.74
C LEU A 123 -12.44 -7.21 14.43
N ALA A 124 -13.75 -7.27 14.17
CA ALA A 124 -14.36 -6.70 12.97
C ALA A 124 -14.08 -5.19 12.85
N GLY A 125 -14.19 -4.45 13.96
CA GLY A 125 -13.84 -3.03 14.01
C GLY A 125 -12.37 -2.76 13.67
N SER A 126 -11.45 -3.54 14.26
CA SER A 126 -10.01 -3.41 14.01
C SER A 126 -9.66 -3.72 12.55
N LEU A 127 -10.28 -4.77 11.98
CA LEU A 127 -10.14 -5.16 10.59
C LEU A 127 -10.68 -4.10 9.62
N LEU A 128 -11.83 -3.50 9.94
CA LEU A 128 -12.42 -2.40 9.16
C LEU A 128 -11.48 -1.18 9.14
N VAL A 129 -10.92 -0.80 10.30
CA VAL A 129 -9.93 0.29 10.38
C VAL A 129 -8.71 -0.03 9.51
N GLY A 130 -8.26 -1.29 9.49
CA GLY A 130 -7.19 -1.74 8.59
C GLY A 130 -7.53 -1.55 7.12
N GLY A 131 -8.73 -1.97 6.69
CA GLY A 131 -9.18 -1.78 5.31
C GLY A 131 -9.27 -0.31 4.90
N VAL A 132 -9.80 0.55 5.77
CA VAL A 132 -9.88 2.00 5.55
C VAL A 132 -8.48 2.61 5.45
N THR A 133 -7.58 2.25 6.37
CA THR A 133 -6.21 2.75 6.42
C THR A 133 -5.46 2.41 5.14
N LEU A 134 -5.54 1.17 4.66
CA LEU A 134 -4.89 0.74 3.42
C LEU A 134 -5.47 1.42 2.18
N THR A 135 -6.78 1.56 2.11
CA THR A 135 -7.43 2.25 0.99
C THR A 135 -7.00 3.71 0.94
N ALA A 136 -6.95 4.38 2.10
CA ALA A 136 -6.46 5.74 2.22
C ALA A 136 -4.97 5.86 1.87
N ALA A 137 -4.13 4.95 2.36
CA ALA A 137 -2.69 4.93 2.06
C ALA A 137 -2.45 4.77 0.55
N HIS A 138 -3.14 3.84 -0.11
CA HIS A 138 -3.01 3.66 -1.55
C HIS A 138 -3.53 4.84 -2.38
N ALA A 139 -4.60 5.51 -1.94
CA ALA A 139 -5.04 6.76 -2.57
C ALA A 139 -3.92 7.82 -2.52
N HIS A 140 -3.23 7.94 -1.37
CA HIS A 140 -2.09 8.85 -1.22
C HIS A 140 -0.89 8.39 -2.05
N HIS A 141 -0.56 7.09 -2.09
CA HIS A 141 0.53 6.57 -2.92
C HIS A 141 0.32 6.88 -4.41
N VAL A 142 -0.91 6.71 -4.91
CA VAL A 142 -1.24 7.04 -6.32
C VAL A 142 -1.15 8.55 -6.56
N SER A 143 -1.69 9.37 -5.66
CA SER A 143 -1.60 10.84 -5.75
C SER A 143 -0.14 11.31 -5.77
N TRP A 144 0.67 10.79 -4.85
CA TRP A 144 2.09 11.10 -4.73
C TRP A 144 2.87 10.69 -5.97
N MET A 145 2.62 9.48 -6.50
CA MET A 145 3.27 9.03 -7.73
C MET A 145 2.94 9.93 -8.91
N LYS A 146 1.67 10.31 -9.09
CA LYS A 146 1.25 11.25 -10.14
C LYS A 146 1.92 12.61 -9.99
N HIS A 147 2.10 13.08 -8.76
CA HIS A 147 2.84 14.31 -8.47
C HIS A 147 4.33 14.20 -8.87
N LEU A 148 5.01 13.10 -8.51
CA LEU A 148 6.41 12.86 -8.86
C LEU A 148 6.63 12.76 -10.39
N ILE A 149 5.69 12.13 -11.10
CA ILE A 149 5.67 12.07 -12.56
C ILE A 149 5.57 13.48 -13.15
N ARG A 150 4.57 14.26 -12.71
CA ARG A 150 4.34 15.62 -13.23
C ARG A 150 5.53 16.54 -13.02
N ASN A 151 6.29 16.35 -11.95
CA ASN A 151 7.49 17.13 -11.65
C ASN A 151 8.76 16.61 -12.36
N GLY A 152 8.66 15.52 -13.13
CA GLY A 152 9.79 14.89 -13.84
C GLY A 152 10.79 14.18 -12.92
N SER A 153 10.41 13.89 -11.67
CA SER A 153 11.26 13.17 -10.70
C SER A 153 11.25 11.65 -10.90
N LEU A 154 10.23 11.15 -11.62
CA LEU A 154 10.06 9.74 -11.96
C LEU A 154 10.12 9.55 -13.48
N SER A 155 10.89 8.58 -13.97
CA SER A 155 10.93 8.27 -15.41
C SER A 155 9.62 7.63 -15.86
N GLU A 156 9.06 8.16 -16.95
CA GLU A 156 7.97 7.50 -17.69
C GLU A 156 8.47 6.30 -18.51
N ASN A 157 9.75 6.32 -18.88
CA ASN A 157 10.39 5.33 -19.73
C ASN A 157 10.86 4.11 -18.92
N VAL A 158 10.46 2.94 -19.40
CA VAL A 158 11.10 1.63 -19.15
C VAL A 158 11.93 1.30 -20.39
#